data_AF-A0A1Y3NQC0-F1
#
_entry.id   AF-A0A1Y3NQC0-F1
#
_cell.length_a   1.000
_cell.length_b   1.000
_cell.length_c   1.000
_cell.angle_alpha   90.00
_cell.angle_beta   90.00
_cell.angle_gamma   90.00
#
_symmetry.space_group_name_H-M   'P 1'
#
loop_
_entity.id
_entity.type
_entity.pdbx_description
1 polymer ?
#
loop_
_entity_poly.entity_id
_entity_poly.type
_entity_poly.pdbx_seq_one_letter_code
_entity_poly.pdbx_strand_id
1 'polypeptide(L)'
;MMNMKLNDSSNENFINELITEFNNYSQKNELDITLVKNVYGSITTPESYSETLDYLFSSRSIKYDLFLIDMVDSKRFGRYFADLKKYLPQSILEKYSSGIVKETNIINNVMVTL
;
A
#
# COMPACT_ATOMS: atom_id res chain seq x y z
N MET A 1 -17.35 29.13 2.85
CA MET A 1 -16.92 27.88 2.18
C MET A 1 -15.42 27.75 2.39
N MET A 2 -14.99 26.79 3.22
CA MET A 2 -13.57 26.55 3.48
C MET A 2 -13.07 25.53 2.46
N ASN A 3 -12.34 26.01 1.46
CA ASN A 3 -11.66 25.14 0.49
C ASN A 3 -10.39 24.61 1.16
N MET A 4 -10.45 23.39 1.68
CA MET A 4 -9.27 22.64 2.08
C MET A 4 -8.62 22.13 0.78
N LYS A 5 -7.59 22.83 0.29
CA LYS A 5 -6.64 22.24 -0.66
C LYS A 5 -5.70 21.37 0.17
N LEU A 6 -5.89 20.05 0.12
CA LEU A 6 -4.82 19.12 0.48
C LEU A 6 -3.69 19.39 -0.51
N ASN A 7 -2.54 19.80 -0.01
CA ASN A 7 -1.37 20.04 -0.84
C ASN A 7 -0.78 18.66 -1.18
N ASP A 8 -1.22 18.05 -2.28
CA ASP A 8 -0.83 16.69 -2.73
C ASP A 8 0.70 16.48 -2.88
N SER A 9 1.49 17.55 -2.85
CA SER A 9 2.94 17.50 -2.99
C SER A 9 3.66 16.79 -1.85
N SER A 10 3.12 16.78 -0.61
CA SER A 10 3.82 16.17 0.53
C SER A 10 3.84 14.64 0.44
N ASN A 11 2.70 14.03 0.06
CA ASN A 11 2.59 12.57 -0.05
C ASN A 11 3.39 12.07 -1.25
N GLU A 12 3.35 12.81 -2.37
CA GLU A 12 4.16 12.48 -3.53
C GLU A 12 5.65 12.56 -3.22
N ASN A 13 6.10 13.61 -2.55
CA ASN A 13 7.51 13.74 -2.14
C ASN A 13 7.93 12.60 -1.21
N PHE A 14 7.11 12.29 -0.20
CA PHE A 14 7.38 11.19 0.72
C PHE A 14 7.51 9.84 -0.01
N ILE A 15 6.61 9.53 -0.95
CA ILE A 15 6.70 8.30 -1.74
C ILE A 15 7.98 8.28 -2.59
N ASN A 16 8.33 9.41 -3.22
CA ASN A 16 9.54 9.50 -4.03
C ASN A 16 10.81 9.35 -3.17
N GLU A 17 10.84 9.92 -1.97
CA GLU A 17 11.91 9.75 -0.98
C GLU A 17 12.04 8.29 -0.55
N LEU A 18 10.93 7.65 -0.16
CA LEU A 18 10.90 6.23 0.21
C LEU A 18 11.48 5.33 -0.89
N ILE A 19 11.09 5.57 -2.14
CA ILE A 19 11.59 4.80 -3.30
C ILE A 19 13.09 5.04 -3.49
N THR A 20 13.53 6.29 -3.38
CA THR A 20 14.95 6.64 -3.52
C THR A 20 15.78 5.96 -2.44
N GLU A 21 15.34 6.04 -1.18
CA GLU A 21 16.01 5.41 -0.05
C GLU A 21 16.03 3.90 -0.16
N PHE A 22 14.91 3.27 -0.52
CA PHE A 22 14.84 1.82 -0.72
C PHE A 22 15.78 1.37 -1.84
N ASN A 23 15.78 2.04 -2.99
CA ASN A 23 16.63 1.66 -4.11
C ASN A 23 18.12 1.85 -3.81
N ASN A 24 18.48 2.92 -3.10
CA ASN A 24 19.84 3.13 -2.61
C ASN A 24 20.26 2.03 -1.62
N TYR A 25 19.37 1.66 -0.70
CA TYR A 25 19.60 0.56 0.24
C TYR A 25 19.77 -0.77 -0.49
N SER A 26 18.89 -1.07 -1.45
CA SER A 26 18.94 -2.29 -2.25
C SER A 26 20.26 -2.41 -3.02
N GLN A 27 20.69 -1.33 -3.67
CA GLN A 27 21.98 -1.29 -4.37
C GLN A 27 23.16 -1.50 -3.42
N LYS A 28 23.17 -0.81 -2.27
CA LYS A 28 24.26 -0.91 -1.28
C LYS A 28 24.38 -2.30 -0.66
N ASN A 29 23.28 -3.04 -0.58
CA ASN A 29 23.22 -4.37 0.05
C ASN A 29 23.05 -5.51 -0.97
N GLU A 30 23.21 -5.23 -2.27
CA GLU A 30 23.16 -6.23 -3.34
C GLU A 30 21.88 -7.10 -3.34
N LEU A 31 20.72 -6.48 -3.06
CA LEU A 31 19.45 -7.22 -2.94
C LEU A 31 18.82 -7.60 -4.28
N ASP A 32 19.31 -7.06 -5.39
CA ASP A 32 18.77 -7.25 -6.76
C ASP A 32 17.27 -6.95 -6.89
N ILE A 33 16.79 -5.95 -6.15
CA ILE A 33 15.38 -5.50 -6.16
C ILE A 33 15.33 -4.00 -6.46
N THR A 34 14.43 -3.58 -7.35
CA THR A 34 14.18 -2.16 -7.62
C THR A 34 12.70 -1.85 -7.41
N LEU A 35 12.41 -0.86 -6.58
CA LEU A 35 11.07 -0.35 -6.37
C LEU A 35 10.76 0.72 -7.43
N VAL A 36 9.64 0.55 -8.14
CA VAL A 36 9.20 1.44 -9.22
C VAL A 36 7.79 1.95 -8.95
N LYS A 37 7.63 3.27 -8.88
CA LYS A 37 6.31 3.92 -8.75
C LYS A 37 5.56 3.90 -10.08
N ASN A 38 4.30 3.49 -10.01
CA ASN A 38 3.36 3.53 -11.12
C ASN A 38 2.18 4.43 -10.74
N VAL A 39 1.96 5.50 -11.51
CA VAL A 39 0.85 6.45 -11.29
C VAL A 39 -0.11 6.38 -12.46
N TYR A 40 -1.39 6.23 -12.16
CA TYR A 40 -2.46 6.36 -13.15
C TYR A 40 -2.87 7.82 -13.28
N GLY A 41 -2.30 8.54 -14.25
CA GLY A 41 -2.61 9.95 -14.46
C GLY A 41 -4.07 10.25 -14.81
N SER A 42 -4.85 9.24 -15.21
CA SER A 42 -6.29 9.36 -15.51
C SER A 42 -7.20 9.11 -14.31
N ILE A 43 -6.67 8.62 -13.19
CA ILE A 43 -7.44 8.38 -11.97
C ILE A 43 -7.34 9.65 -11.12
N THR A 44 -8.47 10.32 -10.94
CA THR A 44 -8.53 11.63 -10.29
C THR A 44 -9.32 11.63 -9.00
N THR A 45 -9.93 10.49 -8.63
CA THR A 45 -10.74 10.37 -7.41
C THR A 45 -10.46 9.05 -6.67
N PRO A 46 -10.69 9.01 -5.33
CA PRO A 46 -10.59 7.77 -4.56
C PRO A 46 -11.51 6.65 -5.08
N GLU A 47 -12.72 7.00 -5.56
CA GLU A 47 -13.68 6.03 -6.09
C GLU A 47 -13.17 5.39 -7.39
N SER A 48 -12.66 6.19 -8.32
CA SER A 48 -12.09 5.68 -9.58
C SER A 48 -10.83 4.83 -9.34
N TYR A 49 -10.06 5.15 -8.29
CA TYR A 49 -8.97 4.31 -7.84
C TYR A 49 -9.46 2.95 -7.29
N SER A 50 -10.48 2.99 -6.43
CA SER A 50 -11.11 1.79 -5.84
C SER A 50 -11.68 0.86 -6.91
N GLU A 51 -12.35 1.41 -7.94
CA GLU A 51 -12.85 0.66 -9.09
C GLU A 51 -11.72 0.03 -9.91
N THR A 52 -10.60 0.74 -10.05
CA THR A 52 -9.41 0.21 -10.73
C THR A 52 -8.83 -0.98 -9.96
N LEU A 53 -8.75 -0.88 -8.62
CA LEU A 53 -8.31 -1.99 -7.77
C LEU A 53 -9.26 -3.19 -7.88
N ASP A 54 -10.57 -2.96 -7.86
CA ASP A 54 -11.55 -4.04 -7.99
C ASP A 54 -11.41 -4.77 -9.33
N TYR A 55 -11.20 -4.04 -10.43
CA TYR A 55 -10.90 -4.62 -11.73
C TYR A 55 -9.59 -5.43 -11.73
N LEU A 56 -8.51 -4.89 -11.18
CA LEU A 56 -7.22 -5.57 -11.13
C LEU A 56 -7.28 -6.87 -10.31
N PHE A 57 -7.95 -6.84 -9.16
CA PHE A 57 -8.07 -8.01 -8.28
C PHE A 57 -9.02 -9.06 -8.84
N SER A 58 -10.18 -8.66 -9.37
CA SER A 58 -11.14 -9.59 -9.96
C SER A 58 -10.58 -10.28 -11.22
N SER A 59 -9.76 -9.58 -12.01
CA SER A 59 -9.04 -10.14 -13.15
C SER A 59 -7.81 -10.96 -12.78
N ARG A 60 -7.45 -11.06 -11.49
CA ARG A 60 -6.21 -11.72 -11.00
C ARG A 60 -4.96 -11.20 -11.70
N SER A 61 -4.93 -9.90 -11.96
CA SER A 61 -3.79 -9.25 -12.61
C SER A 61 -2.51 -9.41 -11.78
N ILE A 62 -1.42 -9.78 -12.43
CA ILE A 62 -0.07 -9.88 -11.84
C ILE A 62 0.79 -8.65 -12.15
N LYS A 63 0.16 -7.54 -12.56
CA LYS A 63 0.88 -6.35 -13.05
C LYS A 63 1.63 -5.60 -11.95
N TYR A 64 1.18 -5.71 -10.70
CA TYR A 64 1.73 -4.97 -9.56
C TYR A 64 1.86 -5.87 -8.35
N ASP A 65 2.97 -5.70 -7.63
CA ASP A 65 3.25 -6.44 -6.39
C ASP A 65 2.75 -5.71 -5.13
N LEU A 66 2.68 -4.38 -5.19
CA LEU A 66 2.31 -3.51 -4.08
C LEU A 66 1.23 -2.50 -4.51
N PHE A 67 0.31 -2.22 -3.59
CA PHE A 67 -0.80 -1.28 -3.79
C PHE A 67 -0.86 -0.32 -2.59
N LEU A 68 -1.08 0.96 -2.87
CA LEU A 68 -1.40 1.95 -1.84
C LEU A 68 -2.92 1.98 -1.72
N ILE A 69 -3.47 1.57 -0.59
CA ILE A 69 -4.93 1.50 -0.42
C ILE A 69 -5.40 2.41 0.70
N ASP A 70 -6.63 2.91 0.56
CA ASP A 70 -7.30 3.55 1.69
C ASP A 70 -7.70 2.47 2.72
N MET A 71 -7.71 2.87 3.98
CA MET A 71 -8.22 2.09 5.10
C MET A 71 -9.66 1.58 4.88
N VAL A 72 -10.50 2.35 4.18
CA VAL A 72 -11.88 1.93 3.88
C VAL A 72 -11.95 0.75 2.92
N ASP A 73 -10.97 0.65 2.01
CA ASP A 73 -10.89 -0.39 0.99
C ASP A 73 -10.25 -1.68 1.50
N SER A 74 -9.51 -1.61 2.62
CA SER A 74 -8.81 -2.78 3.16
C SER A 74 -9.78 -3.93 3.36
N LYS A 75 -10.92 -3.70 4.03
CA LYS A 75 -11.95 -4.72 4.29
C LYS A 75 -12.52 -5.34 3.02
N ARG A 76 -12.68 -4.54 1.96
CA ARG A 76 -13.22 -4.99 0.66
C ARG A 76 -12.21 -5.89 -0.06
N PHE A 77 -10.94 -5.52 -0.06
CA PHE A 77 -9.92 -6.17 -0.87
C PHE A 77 -9.02 -7.15 -0.10
N GLY A 78 -9.13 -7.22 1.23
CA GLY A 78 -8.24 -8.02 2.07
C GLY A 78 -8.09 -9.48 1.68
N ARG A 79 -9.13 -10.09 1.07
CA ARG A 79 -9.07 -11.46 0.57
C ARG A 79 -8.09 -11.69 -0.60
N TYR A 80 -7.68 -10.63 -1.28
CA TYR A 80 -6.74 -10.68 -2.40
C TYR A 80 -5.29 -10.47 -1.97
N PHE A 81 -5.06 -10.00 -0.74
CA PHE A 81 -3.73 -9.71 -0.24
C PHE A 81 -3.06 -10.93 0.40
N ALA A 82 -1.73 -10.91 0.38
CA ALA A 82 -0.92 -11.91 1.04
C ALA A 82 -1.00 -11.77 2.57
N ASP A 83 -0.88 -12.90 3.27
CA ASP A 83 -0.75 -12.90 4.73
C ASP A 83 0.66 -12.47 5.13
N LEU A 84 0.81 -11.22 5.56
CA LEU A 84 2.10 -10.65 5.96
C LEU A 84 2.73 -11.39 7.14
N LYS A 85 1.94 -12.12 7.95
CA LYS A 85 2.47 -12.96 9.04
C LYS A 85 3.40 -14.06 8.55
N LYS A 86 3.31 -14.43 7.27
CA LYS A 86 4.19 -15.44 6.65
C LYS A 86 5.54 -14.88 6.21
N TYR A 87 5.65 -13.55 6.07
CA TYR A 87 6.81 -12.89 5.47
C TYR A 87 7.56 -12.00 6.45
N LEU A 88 6.89 -11.51 7.50
CA LEU A 88 7.46 -10.53 8.42
C LEU A 88 7.76 -11.13 9.80
N PRO A 89 8.85 -10.69 10.46
CA PRO A 89 9.12 -11.05 11.85
C PRO A 89 8.00 -10.59 12.78
N GLN A 90 7.72 -11.41 13.80
CA GLN A 90 6.73 -11.12 14.84
C GLN A 90 6.92 -9.73 15.48
N SER A 91 8.18 -9.31 15.69
CA SER A 91 8.51 -8.00 16.26
C SER A 91 8.08 -6.81 15.39
N ILE A 92 8.00 -6.99 14.06
CA ILE A 92 7.45 -5.98 13.14
C ILE A 92 5.93 -6.00 13.24
N LEU A 93 5.31 -7.18 13.19
CA LEU A 93 3.86 -7.33 13.28
C LEU A 93 3.31 -6.68 14.56
N GLU A 94 3.98 -6.89 15.70
CA GLU A 94 3.56 -6.34 17.00
C GLU A 94 3.55 -4.81 17.03
N LYS A 95 4.49 -4.14 16.34
CA LYS A 95 4.53 -2.67 16.24
C LYS A 95 3.26 -2.10 15.59
N TYR A 96 2.65 -2.86 14.69
CA TYR A 96 1.46 -2.45 13.94
C TYR A 96 0.18 -3.16 14.39
N SER A 97 0.21 -3.92 15.50
CA SER A 97 -0.92 -4.72 15.98
C SER A 97 -1.75 -4.04 17.07
N SER A 98 -1.58 -2.74 17.29
CA SER A 98 -2.24 -1.98 18.36
C SER A 98 -3.06 -0.79 17.83
N GLY A 99 -4.07 -0.38 18.60
CA GLY A 99 -4.92 0.77 18.25
C GLY A 99 -5.79 0.54 17.02
N ILE A 100 -6.13 1.63 16.32
CA ILE A 100 -7.02 1.62 15.14
C ILE A 100 -6.51 0.73 14.00
N VAL A 101 -5.18 0.56 13.93
CA VAL A 101 -4.48 -0.27 12.94
C VAL A 101 -4.90 -1.75 13.02
N LYS A 102 -5.25 -2.24 14.22
CA LYS A 102 -5.73 -3.61 14.39
C LYS A 102 -7.03 -3.87 13.63
N GLU A 103 -7.93 -2.89 13.58
CA GLU A 103 -9.25 -3.03 12.98
C GLU A 103 -9.23 -2.91 11.45
N THR A 104 -8.12 -2.42 10.91
CA THR A 104 -7.98 -2.02 9.50
C THR A 104 -6.98 -2.87 8.76
N ASN A 105 -5.93 -3.33 9.45
CA ASN A 105 -4.87 -4.16 8.88
C ASN A 105 -5.08 -5.66 9.09
N ILE A 106 -5.95 -6.05 10.03
CA ILE A 106 -6.29 -7.46 10.28
C ILE A 106 -7.67 -7.77 9.71
N ILE A 107 -7.71 -8.57 8.65
CA ILE A 107 -8.94 -8.99 7.99
C ILE A 107 -9.01 -10.50 8.03
N ASN A 108 -10.11 -11.04 8.59
CA ASN A 108 -10.28 -12.49 8.78
C ASN A 108 -9.08 -13.16 9.48
N ASN A 109 -8.50 -12.48 10.48
CA ASN A 109 -7.33 -12.90 11.24
C ASN A 109 -5.99 -12.91 10.47
N VAL A 110 -5.97 -12.35 9.26
CA VAL A 110 -4.80 -12.20 8.39
C VAL A 110 -4.32 -10.74 8.44
N MET A 111 -3.03 -10.50 8.67
CA MET A 111 -2.48 -9.14 8.56
C MET A 111 -2.15 -8.89 7.09
N VAL A 112 -2.81 -7.93 6.47
CA VAL A 112 -2.74 -7.73 5.01
C VAL A 112 -2.18 -6.37 4.59
N THR A 113 -2.07 -5.42 5.53
CA THR A 113 -1.47 -4.09 5.33
C THR A 113 -0.60 -3.73 6.52
N LEU A 114 0.32 -2.77 6.33
CA LEU A 114 1.14 -2.14 7.38
C LEU A 114 0.81 -0.66 7.45
#